data_AF-A0A8C4QVW1-F1
#
_entry.id   AF-A0A8C4QVW1-F1
#
_cell.length_a   1.000
_cell.length_b   1.000
_cell.length_c   1.000
_cell.angle_alpha   90.00
_cell.angle_beta   90.00
_cell.angle_gamma   90.00
#
_symmetry.space_group_name_H-M   'P 1'
#
loop_
_entity.id
_entity.type
_entity.pdbx_description
1 polymer ?
#
loop_
_entity_poly.entity_id
_entity_poly.type
_entity_poly.pdbx_seq_one_letter_code
_entity_poly.pdbx_strand_id
1 'polypeptide(L)'
;MPARRPGKEILRAPGFGRVVHITHNRHAGPGFLSSVRVCSSSLSTSPRCCAGSEWRVKHGLAENNSVYGPLTDLPDWSFADGRPAPIQKGIARRRVQRAEIASQIVSLSHQMENAMTQWHNKKAEMARDQERENSMKFKAKGCRMKAKLQNAESSS
;
A
#
# COMPACT_ATOMS: atom_id res chain seq x y z
N MET A 1 -19.40 -13.79 -41.31
CA MET A 1 -20.31 -14.35 -40.29
C MET A 1 -19.73 -15.63 -39.73
N PRO A 2 -19.27 -15.63 -38.47
CA PRO A 2 -19.44 -16.80 -37.62
C PRO A 2 -20.20 -16.44 -36.32
N ALA A 3 -20.89 -17.46 -35.81
CA ALA A 3 -22.02 -17.39 -34.90
C ALA A 3 -21.71 -16.88 -33.48
N ARG A 4 -22.66 -16.11 -32.93
CA ARG A 4 -22.75 -15.73 -31.51
C ARG A 4 -22.91 -16.98 -30.65
N ARG A 5 -22.02 -17.18 -29.67
CA ARG A 5 -22.25 -18.14 -28.59
C ARG A 5 -23.06 -17.48 -27.45
N PRO A 6 -24.00 -18.20 -26.83
CA PRO A 6 -24.84 -17.69 -25.75
C PRO A 6 -24.07 -17.58 -24.42
N GLY A 7 -24.50 -16.62 -23.60
CA GLY A 7 -23.80 -16.09 -22.43
C GLY A 7 -23.69 -17.01 -21.22
N LYS A 8 -22.88 -16.54 -20.27
CA LYS A 8 -22.87 -16.99 -18.88
C LYS A 8 -22.76 -15.76 -17.98
N GLU A 9 -23.90 -15.31 -17.46
CA GLU A 9 -23.98 -14.46 -16.28
C GLU A 9 -23.33 -15.19 -15.11
N ILE A 10 -22.35 -14.56 -14.46
CA ILE A 10 -21.78 -15.04 -13.21
C ILE A 10 -22.54 -14.33 -12.08
N LEU A 11 -23.66 -14.94 -11.68
CA LEU A 11 -24.31 -14.61 -10.41
C LEU A 11 -23.45 -15.17 -9.27
N ARG A 12 -22.85 -14.26 -8.50
CA ARG A 12 -22.23 -14.55 -7.20
C ARG A 12 -23.33 -15.02 -6.23
N ALA A 13 -23.26 -16.27 -5.78
CA ALA A 13 -24.00 -16.76 -4.62
C ALA A 13 -23.01 -17.17 -3.51
N PRO A 14 -23.26 -16.77 -2.24
CA PRO A 14 -22.47 -17.21 -1.09
C PRO A 14 -23.01 -18.53 -0.55
N GLY A 15 -22.12 -19.45 -0.18
CA GLY A 15 -22.52 -20.68 0.51
C GLY A 15 -21.55 -21.82 0.28
N PHE A 16 -20.49 -21.88 1.09
CA PHE A 16 -19.66 -23.08 1.22
C PHE A 16 -20.48 -24.21 1.86
N GLY A 17 -21.15 -25.01 1.03
CA GLY A 17 -21.64 -26.33 1.42
C GLY A 17 -20.71 -27.41 0.87
N ARG A 18 -19.82 -27.96 1.69
CA ARG A 18 -19.08 -29.17 1.31
C ARG A 18 -20.06 -30.33 1.29
N VAL A 19 -20.38 -30.83 0.10
CA VAL A 19 -21.06 -32.11 -0.08
C VAL A 19 -20.01 -33.21 0.14
N VAL A 20 -20.10 -33.94 1.25
CA VAL A 20 -19.31 -35.15 1.48
C VAL A 20 -20.14 -36.33 0.98
N HIS A 21 -19.71 -36.97 -0.10
CA HIS A 21 -20.27 -38.24 -0.53
C HIS A 21 -19.75 -39.34 0.39
N ILE A 22 -20.63 -39.90 1.22
CA ILE A 22 -20.35 -41.08 2.03
C ILE A 22 -20.65 -42.31 1.18
N THR A 23 -19.62 -43.00 0.72
CA THR A 23 -19.75 -44.33 0.13
C THR A 23 -19.80 -45.36 1.26
N HIS A 24 -20.95 -46.03 1.42
CA HIS A 24 -21.02 -47.21 2.29
C HIS A 24 -20.35 -48.39 1.57
N ASN A 25 -19.17 -48.78 2.02
CA ASN A 25 -18.56 -50.04 1.62
C ASN A 25 -18.90 -51.11 2.66
N ARG A 26 -19.79 -52.05 2.29
CA ARG A 26 -20.04 -53.28 3.05
C ARG A 26 -19.01 -54.31 2.60
N HIS A 27 -18.06 -54.66 3.47
CA HIS A 27 -17.80 -56.04 3.87
C HIS A 27 -16.53 -56.19 4.72
N ALA A 28 -16.63 -57.14 5.66
CA ALA A 28 -15.59 -58.00 6.24
C ALA A 28 -14.96 -57.60 7.60
N GLY A 29 -15.27 -58.43 8.60
CA GLY A 29 -14.28 -59.00 9.53
C GLY A 29 -14.18 -58.40 10.94
N PRO A 30 -14.45 -59.16 12.01
CA PRO A 30 -14.20 -58.73 13.39
C PRO A 30 -12.77 -59.09 13.81
N GLY A 31 -12.10 -58.15 14.48
CA GLY A 31 -10.91 -58.47 15.27
C GLY A 31 -9.63 -57.76 14.82
N PHE A 32 -9.51 -56.47 15.16
CA PHE A 32 -8.22 -55.89 15.51
C PHE A 32 -8.50 -54.71 16.44
N LEU A 33 -8.30 -54.91 17.75
CA LEU A 33 -8.24 -53.80 18.69
C LEU A 33 -6.92 -53.05 18.44
N SER A 34 -6.88 -52.22 17.40
CA SER A 34 -5.83 -51.22 17.27
C SER A 34 -6.10 -50.16 18.34
N SER A 35 -5.40 -50.25 19.47
CA SER A 35 -5.26 -49.11 20.37
C SER A 35 -4.51 -48.02 19.60
N VAL A 36 -5.26 -47.16 18.91
CA VAL A 36 -4.72 -45.93 18.34
C VAL A 36 -4.41 -45.04 19.53
N ARG A 37 -3.17 -45.12 20.01
CA ARG A 37 -2.63 -44.15 20.93
C ARG A 37 -2.55 -42.83 20.16
N VAL A 38 -3.57 -41.99 20.28
CA VAL A 38 -3.53 -40.61 19.81
C VAL A 38 -2.51 -39.90 20.68
N CYS A 39 -1.25 -39.91 20.27
CA CYS A 39 -0.26 -38.98 20.79
C CYS A 39 -0.70 -37.59 20.35
N SER A 40 -1.47 -36.90 21.20
CA SER A 40 -1.68 -35.47 21.09
C SER A 40 -0.39 -34.76 21.46
N SER A 41 0.58 -34.75 20.53
CA SER A 41 1.61 -33.72 20.57
C SER A 41 0.88 -32.39 20.42
N SER A 42 0.75 -31.63 21.51
CA SER A 42 0.22 -30.28 21.44
C SER A 42 1.12 -29.47 20.51
N LEU A 43 0.66 -29.24 19.28
CA LEU A 43 1.29 -28.30 18.38
C LEU A 43 1.05 -26.92 18.96
N SER A 44 2.00 -26.43 19.76
CA SER A 44 1.99 -25.04 20.19
C SER A 44 2.10 -24.15 18.95
N THR A 45 0.99 -23.48 18.63
CA THR A 45 0.87 -22.44 17.60
C THR A 45 1.33 -21.07 18.10
N SER A 46 2.04 -21.01 19.23
CA SER A 46 2.71 -19.77 19.61
C SER A 46 3.85 -19.52 18.61
N PRO A 47 3.95 -18.33 18.01
CA PRO A 47 5.09 -17.99 17.18
C PRO A 47 6.35 -18.02 18.06
N ARG A 48 7.18 -19.06 17.90
CA ARG A 48 8.55 -19.12 18.46
C ARG A 48 9.43 -17.96 17.99
N CYS A 49 8.95 -17.17 17.02
CA CYS A 49 9.57 -16.01 16.40
C CYS A 49 9.64 -14.78 17.32
N CYS A 50 8.85 -14.74 18.40
CA CYS A 50 8.75 -13.56 19.26
C CYS A 50 9.84 -13.48 20.34
N ALA A 51 10.65 -14.53 20.53
CA ALA A 51 11.74 -14.48 21.50
C ALA A 51 12.79 -13.44 21.05
N GLY A 52 12.89 -12.34 21.80
CA GLY A 52 13.83 -11.25 21.52
C GLY A 52 13.47 -10.37 20.32
N SER A 53 12.24 -10.44 19.80
CA SER A 53 11.80 -9.57 18.70
C SER A 53 11.82 -8.09 19.10
N GLU A 54 11.32 -7.77 20.30
CA GLU A 54 11.33 -6.40 20.82
C GLU A 54 12.75 -5.84 20.94
N TRP A 55 13.70 -6.64 21.43
CA TRP A 55 15.10 -6.22 21.52
C TRP A 55 15.65 -5.93 20.13
N ARG A 56 15.39 -6.79 19.15
CA ARG A 56 15.83 -6.58 17.75
C ARG A 56 15.26 -5.29 17.17
N VAL A 57 13.95 -5.07 17.29
CA VAL A 57 13.30 -3.86 16.78
C VAL A 57 13.84 -2.60 17.47
N LYS A 58 14.08 -2.63 18.79
CA LYS A 58 14.72 -1.54 19.54
C LYS A 58 16.13 -1.22 19.03
N HIS A 59 16.83 -2.19 18.45
CA HIS A 59 18.17 -2.03 17.87
C HIS A 59 18.16 -1.86 16.34
N GLY A 60 17.00 -1.59 15.72
CA GLY A 60 16.89 -1.37 14.28
C GLY A 60 17.10 -2.64 13.43
N LEU A 61 16.98 -3.82 14.02
CA LEU A 61 17.04 -5.11 13.32
C LEU A 61 15.64 -5.57 12.93
N ALA A 62 15.58 -6.54 12.02
CA ALA A 62 14.34 -7.19 11.66
C ALA A 62 13.72 -7.89 12.87
N GLU A 63 12.39 -7.81 13.00
CA GLU A 63 11.64 -8.54 14.04
C GLU A 63 11.98 -10.04 14.03
N ASN A 64 12.01 -10.60 12.81
CA ASN A 64 12.39 -11.97 12.52
C ASN A 64 13.67 -12.00 11.64
N ASN A 65 14.58 -12.91 11.95
CA ASN A 65 15.90 -13.03 11.31
C ASN A 65 15.86 -13.46 9.83
N SER A 66 14.71 -13.97 9.36
CA SER A 66 14.52 -14.45 7.98
C SER A 66 13.95 -13.40 7.03
N VAL A 67 13.65 -12.18 7.51
CA VAL A 67 13.00 -11.14 6.71
C VAL A 67 14.03 -10.38 5.86
N TYR A 68 15.06 -9.85 6.50
CA TYR A 68 16.17 -9.15 5.87
C TYR A 68 17.41 -9.24 6.75
N GLY A 69 18.59 -9.05 6.17
CA GLY A 69 19.85 -9.06 6.88
C GLY A 69 20.86 -10.06 6.30
N PRO A 70 22.09 -10.09 6.84
CA PRO A 70 23.18 -10.87 6.28
C PRO A 70 22.88 -12.37 6.19
N LEU A 71 22.13 -12.91 7.15
CA LEU A 71 21.72 -14.32 7.16
C LEU A 71 20.81 -14.70 5.97
N THR A 72 20.08 -13.75 5.41
CA THR A 72 19.03 -14.01 4.39
C THR A 72 19.39 -13.45 3.01
N ASP A 73 20.13 -12.34 2.97
CA ASP A 73 20.46 -11.63 1.73
C ASP A 73 21.81 -12.08 1.14
N LEU A 74 22.70 -12.69 1.93
CA LEU A 74 23.98 -13.22 1.46
C LEU A 74 23.84 -14.66 0.95
N PRO A 75 24.69 -15.08 -0.01
CA PRO A 75 24.72 -16.47 -0.48
C PRO A 75 25.36 -17.38 0.57
N ASP A 76 24.75 -18.55 0.78
CA ASP A 76 25.24 -19.55 1.75
C ASP A 76 26.55 -20.24 1.31
N TRP A 77 26.97 -20.05 0.06
CA TRP A 77 28.18 -20.66 -0.51
C TRP A 77 28.72 -19.84 -1.69
N SER A 78 29.94 -20.13 -2.12
CA SER A 78 30.57 -19.58 -3.34
C SER A 78 31.49 -20.63 -3.97
N PHE A 79 31.89 -20.44 -5.22
CA PHE A 79 32.86 -21.34 -5.86
C PHE A 79 34.26 -21.14 -5.28
N ALA A 80 35.07 -22.20 -5.21
CA ALA A 80 36.45 -22.13 -4.72
C ALA A 80 37.32 -21.14 -5.52
N ASP A 81 37.01 -20.96 -6.81
CA ASP A 81 37.68 -20.00 -7.71
C ASP A 81 37.33 -18.54 -7.40
N GLY A 82 36.48 -18.26 -6.41
CA GLY A 82 36.00 -16.91 -6.06
C GLY A 82 34.85 -16.40 -6.92
N ARG A 83 34.32 -17.22 -7.84
CA ARG A 83 33.12 -16.86 -8.60
C ARG A 83 31.90 -16.79 -7.66
N PRO A 84 31.01 -15.79 -7.82
CA PRO A 84 29.83 -15.67 -6.98
C PRO A 84 28.86 -16.82 -7.25
N ALA A 85 28.12 -17.22 -6.21
CA ALA A 85 27.03 -18.18 -6.39
C ALA A 85 25.93 -17.61 -7.31
N PRO A 86 25.27 -18.48 -8.08
CA PRO A 86 24.12 -18.08 -8.88
C PRO A 86 23.00 -17.52 -7.99
N ILE A 87 22.27 -16.52 -8.50
CA ILE A 87 21.22 -15.85 -7.73
C ILE A 87 20.06 -16.81 -7.46
N GLN A 88 19.75 -17.02 -6.18
CA GLN A 88 18.60 -17.81 -5.76
C GLN A 88 17.28 -17.11 -6.11
N LYS A 89 16.26 -17.90 -6.45
CA LYS A 89 14.92 -17.39 -6.82
C LYS A 89 14.31 -16.46 -5.76
N GLY A 90 14.51 -16.76 -4.47
CA GLY A 90 14.02 -15.96 -3.36
C GLY A 90 14.67 -14.57 -3.29
N ILE A 91 15.99 -14.50 -3.46
CA ILE A 91 16.75 -13.25 -3.52
C ILE A 91 16.33 -12.43 -4.74
N ALA A 92 16.23 -13.06 -5.92
CA ALA A 92 15.77 -12.39 -7.14
C ALA A 92 14.38 -11.75 -6.97
N ARG A 93 13.41 -12.51 -6.45
CA ARG A 93 12.06 -12.02 -6.16
C ARG A 93 12.08 -10.83 -5.20
N ARG A 94 12.82 -10.93 -4.09
CA ARG A 94 12.94 -9.84 -3.10
C ARG A 94 13.56 -8.58 -3.70
N ARG A 95 14.54 -8.70 -4.59
CA ARG A 95 15.16 -7.56 -5.29
C ARG A 95 14.14 -6.83 -6.17
N VAL A 96 13.35 -7.58 -6.94
CA VAL A 96 12.29 -7.00 -7.79
C VAL A 96 11.25 -6.27 -6.94
N GLN A 97 10.75 -6.91 -5.88
CA GLN A 97 9.78 -6.29 -4.96
C GLN A 97 10.31 -5.01 -4.30
N ARG A 98 11.57 -5.02 -3.85
CA ARG A 98 12.21 -3.83 -3.27
C ARG A 98 12.32 -2.70 -4.31
N ALA A 99 12.63 -3.02 -5.57
CA ALA A 99 12.71 -2.04 -6.65
C ALA A 99 11.34 -1.45 -7.02
N GLU A 100 10.28 -2.28 -7.04
CA GLU A 100 8.90 -1.84 -7.27
C GLU A 100 8.45 -0.85 -6.19
N ILE A 101 8.66 -1.21 -4.91
CA ILE A 101 8.30 -0.34 -3.78
C ILE A 101 9.08 0.97 -3.83
N ALA A 102 10.39 0.92 -4.09
CA ALA A 102 11.20 2.13 -4.21
C ALA A 102 10.71 3.05 -5.33
N SER A 103 10.34 2.47 -6.48
CA SER A 103 9.78 3.21 -7.62
C SER A 103 8.45 3.88 -7.27
N GLN A 104 7.60 3.19 -6.51
CA GLN A 104 6.33 3.75 -6.02
C GLN A 104 6.53 4.92 -5.07
N ILE A 105 7.46 4.80 -4.12
CA ILE A 105 7.79 5.87 -3.16
C ILE A 105 8.21 7.13 -3.91
N VAL A 106 9.15 7.01 -4.85
CA VAL A 106 9.65 8.14 -5.66
C VAL A 106 8.52 8.79 -6.47
N SER A 107 7.67 7.99 -7.11
CA SER A 107 6.53 8.49 -7.88
C SER A 107 5.56 9.29 -7.01
N LEU A 108 5.21 8.78 -5.83
CA LEU A 108 4.29 9.45 -4.91
C LEU A 108 4.89 10.75 -4.36
N SER A 109 6.19 10.75 -4.01
CA SER A 109 6.89 11.96 -3.60
C SER A 109 6.83 13.05 -4.68
N HIS A 110 7.14 12.71 -5.93
CA HIS A 110 7.06 13.65 -7.05
C HIS A 110 5.63 14.16 -7.28
N GLN A 111 4.60 13.32 -7.14
CA GLN A 111 3.21 13.76 -7.27
C GLN A 111 2.85 14.83 -6.24
N MET A 112 3.27 14.64 -4.99
CA MET A 112 3.04 15.61 -3.92
C MET A 112 3.78 16.92 -4.18
N GLU A 113 5.06 16.86 -4.57
CA GLU A 113 5.87 18.04 -4.90
C GLU A 113 5.26 18.85 -6.05
N ASN A 114 4.81 18.15 -7.10
CA ASN A 114 4.14 18.79 -8.22
C ASN A 114 2.83 19.45 -7.80
N ALA A 115 2.04 18.79 -6.96
CA ALA A 115 0.78 19.35 -6.47
C ALA A 115 0.99 20.61 -5.62
N MET A 116 1.98 20.58 -4.73
CA MET A 116 2.37 21.74 -3.92
C MET A 116 2.85 22.89 -4.81
N THR A 117 3.72 22.61 -5.78
CA THR A 117 4.23 23.62 -6.72
C THR A 117 3.10 24.26 -7.51
N GLN A 118 2.17 23.45 -8.04
CA GLN A 118 1.00 23.96 -8.75
C GLN A 118 0.11 24.82 -7.84
N TRP A 119 -0.11 24.42 -6.60
CA TRP A 119 -0.89 25.20 -5.64
C TRP A 119 -0.23 26.55 -5.33
N HIS A 120 1.08 26.56 -5.08
CA HIS A 120 1.84 27.78 -4.85
C HIS A 120 1.78 28.72 -6.05
N ASN A 121 1.97 28.20 -7.26
CA ASN A 121 1.90 28.98 -8.49
C ASN A 121 0.51 29.59 -8.69
N LYS A 122 -0.56 28.80 -8.51
CA LYS A 122 -1.94 29.30 -8.59
C LYS A 122 -2.20 30.40 -7.57
N LYS A 123 -1.72 30.23 -6.33
CA LYS A 123 -1.89 31.25 -5.29
C LYS A 123 -1.16 32.55 -5.64
N ALA A 124 0.04 32.45 -6.19
CA ALA A 124 0.81 33.61 -6.65
C ALA A 124 0.16 34.30 -7.86
N GLU A 125 -0.39 33.52 -8.81
CA GLU A 125 -1.10 34.03 -9.98
C GLU A 125 -2.38 34.77 -9.58
N MET A 126 -3.20 34.19 -8.70
CA MET A 126 -4.40 34.83 -8.16
C MET A 126 -4.09 36.16 -7.47
N ALA A 127 -2.99 36.25 -6.71
CA ALA A 127 -2.56 37.50 -6.09
C ALA A 127 -2.14 38.54 -7.13
N ARG A 128 -1.37 38.13 -8.15
CA ARG A 128 -0.95 39.00 -9.27
C ARG A 128 -2.13 39.49 -10.09
N ASP A 129 -3.11 38.64 -10.35
CA ASP A 129 -4.31 39.00 -11.11
C ASP A 129 -5.19 39.95 -10.31
N GLN A 130 -5.32 39.76 -8.99
CA GLN A 130 -5.98 40.73 -8.11
C GLN A 130 -5.29 42.08 -8.12
N GLU A 131 -3.95 42.13 -8.05
CA GLU A 131 -3.18 43.36 -8.17
C GLU A 131 -3.39 44.03 -9.54
N ARG A 132 -3.35 43.25 -10.62
CA ARG A 132 -3.62 43.74 -11.98
C ARG A 132 -5.03 44.32 -12.08
N GLU A 133 -6.04 43.59 -11.63
CA GLU A 133 -7.43 44.05 -11.63
C GLU A 133 -7.60 45.32 -10.78
N ASN A 134 -7.02 45.36 -9.58
CA ASN A 134 -7.06 46.53 -8.70
C ASN A 134 -6.34 47.74 -9.31
N SER A 135 -5.24 47.54 -10.03
CA SER A 135 -4.54 48.60 -10.76
C SER A 135 -5.36 49.14 -11.94
N MET A 136 -6.15 48.28 -12.59
CA MET A 136 -7.01 48.63 -13.72
C MET A 136 -8.35 49.25 -13.29
N LYS A 137 -8.76 49.09 -12.02
CA LYS A 137 -9.99 49.69 -11.50
C LYS A 137 -9.90 51.22 -11.51
N PHE A 138 -10.90 51.85 -12.13
CA PHE A 138 -11.04 53.29 -12.09
C PHE A 138 -11.37 53.77 -10.68
N LYS A 139 -10.93 55.00 -10.34
CA LYS A 139 -11.25 55.64 -9.07
C LYS A 139 -12.76 55.84 -8.92
N ALA A 140 -13.32 55.45 -7.78
CA ALA A 140 -14.72 55.69 -7.47
C ALA A 140 -15.01 57.20 -7.35
N LYS A 141 -15.86 57.75 -8.23
CA LYS A 141 -16.19 59.18 -8.26
C LYS A 141 -17.47 59.53 -7.47
N GLY A 142 -18.41 58.62 -7.29
CA GLY A 142 -19.76 58.91 -6.76
C GLY A 142 -19.80 59.42 -5.31
N CYS A 143 -19.20 58.70 -4.37
CA CYS A 143 -19.24 59.07 -2.95
C CYS A 143 -18.38 60.30 -2.63
N ARG A 144 -17.29 60.49 -3.38
CA ARG A 144 -16.39 61.63 -3.24
C ARG A 144 -17.08 62.96 -3.56
N MET A 145 -18.03 62.96 -4.49
CA MET A 145 -18.80 64.17 -4.83
C MET A 145 -19.87 64.45 -3.77
N LYS A 146 -20.55 63.42 -3.24
CA LYS A 146 -21.57 63.55 -2.17
C LYS A 146 -20.98 64.03 -0.85
N ALA A 147 -19.81 63.52 -0.46
CA ALA A 147 -19.13 63.97 0.76
C ALA A 147 -18.67 65.44 0.69
N LYS A 148 -18.28 65.92 -0.49
CA LYS A 148 -17.95 67.35 -0.68
C LYS A 148 -19.17 68.25 -0.51
N LEU A 149 -20.34 67.81 -0.95
CA LEU A 149 -21.60 68.54 -0.79
C LEU A 149 -21.99 68.64 0.69
N GLN A 150 -21.96 67.52 1.42
CA GLN A 150 -22.31 67.49 2.85
C GLN A 150 -21.36 68.33 3.72
N ASN A 151 -20.06 68.33 3.39
CA ASN A 151 -19.07 69.15 4.10
C ASN A 151 -19.24 70.66 3.80
N ALA A 152 -19.73 71.01 2.60
CA ALA A 152 -20.03 72.39 2.24
C ALA A 152 -21.32 72.89 2.93
N GLU A 153 -22.33 72.01 3.06
CA GLU A 153 -23.58 72.29 3.79
C GLU A 153 -23.38 72.43 5.31
N SER A 154 -22.32 71.82 5.87
CA SER A 154 -21.98 71.89 7.31
C SER A 154 -21.05 73.05 7.68
N SER A 155 -20.51 73.77 6.68
CA SER A 155 -19.55 74.88 6.86
C SER A 155 -20.18 76.25 6.59
N SER A 156 -21.50 76.30 6.40
CA SER A 156 -22.30 77.50 6.18
C SER A 156 -23.36 77.63 7.28
#